data_AF-A0A0M4G9C5-F1
#
_entry.id   AF-A0A0M4G9C5-F1
#
_cell.length_a   1.000
_cell.length_b   1.000
_cell.length_c   1.000
_cell.angle_alpha   90.00
_cell.angle_beta   90.00
_cell.angle_gamma   90.00
#
_symmetry.space_group_name_H-M   'P 1'
#
loop_
_entity.id
_entity.type
_entity.pdbx_description
1 polymer ?
#
loop_
_entity_poly.entity_id
_entity_poly.type
_entity_poly.pdbx_seq_one_letter_code
_entity_poly.pdbx_strand_id
1 'polypeptide(L)'
;MKDYIVRFLIAGILGVCVSLLIIGGSQAKASEIYYDTEWVLPTEGVITDVFGTRGGSHKGIDIAGELGVPVRAVKDGIVTKSYLSASYGNVILIKHKDGFESVYAHLEKRMAKEGEHVKKAEKIGTMGNTGYSTGVHLHFELHEKEWTFQKENAVNPESLLGKIEVGQNMAAIPVTKPKSIIEAGGKPHNAGNGIHIVSSGETLWGIAQKNGLSVKQLIDLNELEDTIIRPGQKLEISWGAETATNVMRISSTNE
;
A
#
# COMPACT_ATOMS: atom_id res chain seq x y z
N MET A 1 5.39 73.36 -1.75
CA MET A 1 4.71 72.56 -2.80
C MET A 1 5.57 71.37 -3.26
N LYS A 2 6.85 71.58 -3.59
CA LYS A 2 7.79 70.50 -3.99
C LYS A 2 7.97 69.38 -2.94
N ASP A 3 8.02 69.72 -1.65
CA ASP A 3 8.19 68.71 -0.59
C ASP A 3 7.02 67.73 -0.43
N TYR A 4 5.80 68.21 -0.67
CA TYR A 4 4.60 67.36 -0.65
C TYR A 4 4.57 66.42 -1.86
N ILE A 5 5.07 66.87 -3.01
CA ILE A 5 5.19 66.05 -4.22
C ILE A 5 6.21 64.92 -4.00
N VAL A 6 7.36 65.22 -3.39
CA VAL A 6 8.38 64.20 -3.08
C VAL A 6 7.86 63.16 -2.08
N ARG A 7 7.15 63.59 -1.03
CA ARG A 7 6.56 62.67 -0.05
C ARG A 7 5.46 61.80 -0.66
N PHE A 8 4.65 62.37 -1.55
CA PHE A 8 3.60 61.63 -2.25
C PHE A 8 4.19 60.58 -3.20
N LEU A 9 5.29 60.91 -3.90
CA LEU A 9 6.01 59.97 -4.76
C LEU A 9 6.64 58.82 -3.96
N ILE A 10 7.26 59.09 -2.82
CA ILE A 10 7.85 58.05 -1.96
C ILE A 10 6.76 57.10 -1.43
N ALA A 11 5.62 57.64 -0.98
CA ALA A 11 4.50 56.84 -0.51
C ALA A 11 3.90 55.98 -1.65
N GLY A 12 3.80 56.53 -2.86
CA GLY A 12 3.35 55.79 -4.04
C GLY A 12 4.28 54.63 -4.40
N ILE A 13 5.59 54.86 -4.40
CA ILE A 13 6.59 53.83 -4.71
C ILE A 13 6.59 52.73 -3.63
N LEU A 14 6.52 53.08 -2.35
CA LEU A 14 6.41 52.10 -1.26
C LEU A 14 5.13 51.27 -1.36
N GLY A 15 3.99 51.89 -1.69
CA GLY A 15 2.74 51.18 -1.92
C GLY A 15 2.84 50.16 -3.05
N VAL A 16 3.49 50.53 -4.17
CA VAL A 16 3.76 49.63 -5.29
C VAL A 16 4.68 48.48 -4.88
N CYS A 17 5.78 48.76 -4.18
CA CYS A 17 6.71 47.74 -3.69
C CYS A 17 6.03 46.72 -2.76
N VAL A 18 5.18 47.18 -1.84
CA VAL A 18 4.44 46.28 -0.93
C VAL A 18 3.40 45.45 -1.69
N SER A 19 2.72 46.05 -2.68
CA SER A 19 1.76 45.30 -3.50
C SER A 19 2.43 44.22 -4.37
N LEU A 20 3.64 44.47 -4.86
CA LEU A 20 4.43 43.50 -5.62
C LEU A 20 4.88 42.30 -4.77
N LEU A 21 5.09 42.48 -3.46
CA LEU A 21 5.43 41.39 -2.54
C LEU A 21 4.28 40.38 -2.35
N ILE A 22 3.03 40.79 -2.55
CA ILE A 22 1.85 39.92 -2.35
C ILE A 22 1.49 39.16 -3.64
N ILE A 23 1.80 39.72 -4.82
CA ILE A 23 1.43 39.14 -6.12
C ILE A 23 2.43 38.05 -6.56
N GLY A 24 3.65 38.03 -6.00
CA GLY A 24 4.70 37.05 -6.33
C GLY A 24 4.70 35.77 -5.49
N GLY A 25 3.81 35.65 -4.51
CA GLY A 25 3.65 34.44 -3.71
C GLY A 25 2.92 33.36 -4.50
N SER A 26 3.63 32.61 -5.34
CA SER A 26 3.14 31.32 -5.82
C SER A 26 2.79 30.50 -4.58
N GLN A 27 1.49 30.36 -4.27
CA GLN A 27 1.04 29.29 -3.42
C GLN A 27 1.47 28.01 -4.14
N ALA A 28 2.56 27.40 -3.67
CA ALA A 28 2.89 26.06 -4.08
C ALA A 28 1.73 25.18 -3.62
N LYS A 29 0.73 25.00 -4.48
CA LYS A 29 -0.11 23.82 -4.38
C LYS A 29 0.87 22.67 -4.56
N ALA A 30 1.18 22.00 -3.46
CA ALA A 30 1.85 20.72 -3.53
C ALA A 30 1.01 19.86 -4.47
N SER A 31 1.50 19.63 -5.69
CA SER A 31 0.98 18.54 -6.48
C SER A 31 1.44 17.30 -5.75
N GLU A 32 0.54 16.68 -4.98
CA GLU A 32 0.76 15.31 -4.57
C GLU A 32 1.01 14.53 -5.85
N ILE A 33 2.24 14.05 -6.02
CA ILE A 33 2.54 13.06 -7.04
C ILE A 33 1.85 11.79 -6.55
N TYR A 34 0.57 11.67 -6.89
CA TYR A 34 -0.17 10.44 -6.72
C TYR A 34 0.37 9.48 -7.76
N TYR A 35 1.37 8.68 -7.38
CA TYR A 35 1.78 7.55 -8.19
C TYR A 35 0.55 6.66 -8.37
N ASP A 36 0.22 6.30 -9.61
CA ASP A 36 -0.83 5.33 -9.91
C ASP A 36 -0.34 3.93 -9.54
N THR A 37 -0.18 3.72 -8.25
CA THR A 37 -0.09 2.41 -7.65
C THR A 37 -1.50 1.83 -7.68
N GLU A 38 -1.60 0.53 -7.95
CA GLU A 38 -2.89 -0.16 -7.96
C GLU A 38 -3.62 -0.04 -6.62
N TRP A 39 -2.87 0.26 -5.55
CA TRP A 39 -3.31 0.40 -4.16
C TRP A 39 -2.97 1.78 -3.61
N VAL A 40 -3.83 2.32 -2.75
CA VAL A 40 -3.59 3.57 -1.99
C VAL A 40 -3.57 3.30 -0.50
N LEU A 41 -3.03 4.24 0.27
CA LEU A 41 -3.07 4.15 1.72
C LEU A 41 -4.52 4.26 2.24
N PRO A 42 -4.89 3.49 3.28
CA PRO A 42 -6.26 3.47 3.77
C PRO A 42 -6.62 4.74 4.57
N THR A 43 -5.64 5.43 5.15
CA THR A 43 -5.85 6.65 5.94
C THR A 43 -4.51 7.37 6.18
N GLU A 44 -4.59 8.61 6.65
CA GLU A 44 -3.44 9.37 7.16
C GLU A 44 -3.25 9.08 8.67
N GLY A 45 -2.02 9.15 9.17
CA GLY A 45 -1.72 8.89 10.58
C GLY A 45 -0.31 8.36 10.80
N VAL A 46 -0.05 7.83 12.00
CA VAL A 46 1.24 7.26 12.40
C VAL A 46 1.07 5.76 12.66
N ILE A 47 1.96 4.93 12.12
CA ILE A 47 1.98 3.50 12.39
C ILE A 47 2.38 3.27 13.85
N THR A 48 1.53 2.60 14.61
CA THR A 48 1.77 2.29 16.03
C THR A 48 2.00 0.81 16.29
N ASP A 49 1.50 -0.06 15.41
CA ASP A 49 1.74 -1.51 15.50
C ASP A 49 1.72 -2.12 14.10
N VAL A 50 2.45 -3.22 13.91
CA VAL A 50 2.66 -3.87 12.60
C VAL A 50 2.26 -5.34 12.62
N PHE A 51 2.16 -5.94 11.45
CA PHE A 51 1.73 -7.32 11.31
C PHE A 51 2.68 -8.29 12.02
N GLY A 52 2.13 -9.31 12.69
CA GLY A 52 2.90 -10.37 13.33
C GLY A 52 3.43 -10.03 14.74
N THR A 53 3.18 -8.82 15.25
CA THR A 53 3.48 -8.49 16.65
C THR A 53 2.54 -9.22 17.62
N ARG A 54 2.72 -8.99 18.93
CA ARG A 54 1.93 -9.64 20.00
C ARG A 54 1.99 -11.17 19.93
N GLY A 55 3.18 -11.70 19.69
CA GLY A 55 3.41 -13.14 19.50
C GLY A 55 2.75 -13.72 18.25
N GLY A 56 2.63 -12.93 17.17
CA GLY A 56 2.00 -13.35 15.91
C GLY A 56 0.47 -13.21 15.88
N SER A 57 -0.14 -12.73 16.96
CA SER A 57 -1.59 -12.58 17.05
C SER A 57 -2.13 -11.33 16.35
N HIS A 58 -1.29 -10.31 16.13
CA HIS A 58 -1.67 -9.11 15.40
C HIS A 58 -1.67 -9.38 13.88
N LYS A 59 -2.85 -9.35 13.26
CA LYS A 59 -3.07 -9.74 11.85
C LYS A 59 -3.23 -8.56 10.89
N GLY A 60 -2.77 -7.39 11.30
CA GLY A 60 -2.88 -6.15 10.53
C GLY A 60 -1.82 -5.14 10.91
N ILE A 61 -2.04 -3.89 10.52
CA ILE A 61 -1.30 -2.71 10.96
C ILE A 61 -2.25 -1.80 11.73
N ASP A 62 -1.74 -1.11 12.73
CA ASP A 62 -2.47 -0.09 13.48
C ASP A 62 -1.94 1.30 13.09
N ILE A 63 -2.83 2.15 12.58
CA ILE A 63 -2.52 3.54 12.18
C ILE A 63 -3.26 4.48 13.13
N ALA A 64 -2.54 5.09 14.07
CA ALA A 64 -3.09 6.07 14.99
C ALA A 64 -3.28 7.43 14.31
N GLY A 65 -4.36 8.11 14.66
CA GLY A 65 -4.71 9.42 14.11
C GLY A 65 -5.77 10.10 14.97
N GLU A 66 -6.36 11.16 14.42
CA GLU A 66 -7.44 11.88 15.10
C GLU A 66 -8.80 11.22 14.86
N LEU A 67 -9.73 11.42 15.81
CA LEU A 67 -11.10 10.92 15.69
C LEU A 67 -11.76 11.57 14.46
N GLY A 68 -12.38 10.76 13.60
CA GLY A 68 -13.09 11.27 12.43
C GLY A 68 -12.26 11.40 11.15
N VAL A 69 -10.93 11.17 11.21
CA VAL A 69 -10.06 11.18 10.03
C VAL A 69 -10.63 10.23 8.95
N PRO A 70 -10.67 10.63 7.66
CA PRO A 70 -11.21 9.78 6.61
C PRO A 70 -10.48 8.44 6.48
N VAL A 71 -11.26 7.37 6.38
CA VAL A 71 -10.78 6.04 5.99
C VAL A 71 -11.28 5.75 4.58
N ARG A 72 -10.39 5.29 3.71
CA ARG A 72 -10.58 5.14 2.27
C ARG A 72 -10.36 3.71 1.83
N ALA A 73 -11.08 3.30 0.78
CA ALA A 73 -10.84 2.02 0.12
C ALA A 73 -9.44 2.03 -0.53
N VAL A 74 -8.61 1.06 -0.18
CA VAL A 74 -7.24 0.97 -0.71
C VAL A 74 -7.23 0.65 -2.20
N LYS A 75 -8.30 0.07 -2.74
CA LYS A 75 -8.46 -0.31 -4.14
C LYS A 75 -9.94 -0.49 -4.48
N ASP A 76 -10.27 -0.45 -5.76
CA ASP A 76 -11.60 -0.79 -6.27
C ASP A 76 -12.07 -2.14 -5.73
N GLY A 77 -13.35 -2.24 -5.36
CA GLY A 77 -13.87 -3.49 -4.82
C GLY A 77 -15.37 -3.46 -4.55
N ILE A 78 -15.83 -4.55 -3.93
CA ILE A 78 -17.20 -4.74 -3.46
C ILE A 78 -17.16 -4.93 -1.96
N VAL A 79 -17.98 -4.18 -1.22
CA VAL A 79 -18.12 -4.35 0.22
C VAL A 79 -18.80 -5.69 0.50
N THR A 80 -18.08 -6.63 1.09
CA THR A 80 -18.61 -7.96 1.43
C THR A 80 -19.33 -7.96 2.77
N LYS A 81 -18.92 -7.09 3.70
CA LYS A 81 -19.56 -6.91 5.01
C LYS A 81 -19.41 -5.48 5.50
N SER A 82 -20.45 -4.96 6.16
CA SER A 82 -20.41 -3.65 6.85
C SER A 82 -21.30 -3.69 8.09
N TYR A 83 -20.71 -3.94 9.26
CA TYR A 83 -21.47 -4.25 10.48
C TYR A 83 -20.73 -3.86 11.77
N LEU A 84 -21.44 -3.92 12.89
CA LEU A 84 -20.89 -3.68 14.23
C LEU A 84 -20.45 -5.03 14.83
N SER A 85 -19.17 -5.16 15.10
CA SER A 85 -18.54 -6.31 15.74
C SER A 85 -18.15 -5.98 17.19
N ALA A 86 -18.23 -6.96 18.09
CA ALA A 86 -17.77 -6.78 19.46
C ALA A 86 -16.25 -6.53 19.53
N SER A 87 -15.46 -7.22 18.70
CA SER A 87 -14.00 -7.09 18.67
C SER A 87 -13.56 -5.94 17.77
N TYR A 88 -13.94 -5.96 16.49
CA TYR A 88 -13.53 -4.94 15.53
C TYR A 88 -14.27 -3.62 15.65
N GLY A 89 -15.34 -3.54 16.44
CA GLY A 89 -16.20 -2.35 16.46
C GLY A 89 -16.91 -2.17 15.13
N ASN A 90 -17.07 -0.93 14.69
CA ASN A 90 -17.57 -0.67 13.36
C ASN A 90 -16.53 -1.12 12.32
N VAL A 91 -16.89 -2.08 11.48
CA VAL A 91 -15.97 -2.69 10.52
C VAL A 91 -16.56 -2.73 9.11
N ILE A 92 -15.70 -2.54 8.11
CA ILE A 92 -16.01 -2.73 6.69
C ILE A 92 -15.00 -3.72 6.11
N LEU A 93 -15.47 -4.65 5.29
CA LEU A 93 -14.64 -5.59 4.52
C LEU A 93 -14.89 -5.36 3.03
N ILE A 94 -13.82 -5.31 2.23
CA ILE A 94 -13.89 -5.05 0.79
C ILE A 94 -13.12 -6.14 0.04
N LYS A 95 -13.81 -6.86 -0.83
CA LYS A 95 -13.20 -7.81 -1.76
C LYS A 95 -12.78 -7.10 -3.04
N HIS A 96 -11.54 -7.35 -3.46
CA HIS A 96 -10.92 -6.80 -4.65
C HIS A 96 -10.90 -7.81 -5.80
N LYS A 97 -10.73 -7.32 -7.03
CA LYS A 97 -10.80 -8.15 -8.25
C LYS A 97 -9.69 -9.19 -8.36
N ASP A 98 -8.55 -8.93 -7.74
CA ASP A 98 -7.38 -9.81 -7.70
C ASP A 98 -7.43 -10.86 -6.57
N GLY A 99 -8.56 -10.95 -5.86
CA GLY A 99 -8.82 -11.99 -4.87
C GLY A 99 -8.60 -11.54 -3.42
N PHE A 100 -7.85 -10.47 -3.20
CA PHE A 100 -7.60 -9.93 -1.87
C PHE A 100 -8.88 -9.40 -1.21
N GLU A 101 -8.94 -9.49 0.11
CA GLU A 101 -9.94 -8.81 0.93
C GLU A 101 -9.25 -7.89 1.95
N SER A 102 -9.69 -6.63 2.02
CA SER A 102 -9.21 -5.66 3.00
C SER A 102 -10.22 -5.45 4.12
N VAL A 103 -9.73 -5.29 5.35
CA VAL A 103 -10.55 -5.08 6.56
C VAL A 103 -10.22 -3.72 7.17
N TYR A 104 -11.24 -2.94 7.50
CA TYR A 104 -11.12 -1.60 8.09
C TYR A 104 -11.91 -1.56 9.39
N ALA A 105 -11.22 -1.65 10.53
CA ALA A 105 -11.83 -1.81 11.85
C ALA A 105 -11.67 -0.57 12.74
N HIS A 106 -12.34 -0.62 13.88
CA HIS A 106 -12.41 0.41 14.91
C HIS A 106 -12.97 1.76 14.41
N LEU A 107 -13.74 1.74 13.32
CA LEU A 107 -14.28 2.96 12.72
C LEU A 107 -15.23 3.69 13.68
N GLU A 108 -15.31 5.01 13.56
CA GLU A 108 -16.35 5.79 14.22
C GLU A 108 -17.67 5.66 13.44
N LYS A 109 -17.58 5.76 12.11
CA LYS A 109 -18.73 5.68 11.21
C LYS A 109 -18.42 4.83 9.99
N ARG A 110 -19.32 3.91 9.67
CA ARG A 110 -19.37 3.22 8.37
C ARG A 110 -20.17 4.06 7.39
N MET A 111 -19.62 4.33 6.21
CA MET A 111 -20.28 5.05 5.14
C MET A 111 -20.65 4.14 3.97
N ALA A 112 -19.84 3.11 3.71
CA ALA A 112 -20.14 2.10 2.70
C ALA A 112 -20.93 0.91 3.29
N LYS A 113 -21.88 0.39 2.51
CA LYS A 113 -22.81 -0.69 2.91
C LYS A 113 -22.47 -2.00 2.21
N GLU A 114 -22.91 -3.11 2.79
CA GLU A 114 -22.76 -4.43 2.16
C GLU A 114 -23.40 -4.47 0.76
N GLY A 115 -22.67 -5.06 -0.19
CA GLY A 115 -23.03 -5.12 -1.61
C GLY A 115 -22.65 -3.88 -2.44
N GLU A 116 -22.17 -2.80 -1.80
CA GLU A 116 -21.79 -1.57 -2.50
C GLU A 116 -20.46 -1.73 -3.25
N HIS A 117 -20.41 -1.17 -4.48
CA HIS A 117 -19.16 -1.02 -5.22
C HIS A 117 -18.47 0.26 -4.77
N VAL A 118 -17.20 0.16 -4.40
CA VAL A 118 -16.38 1.30 -3.99
C VAL A 118 -15.17 1.43 -4.90
N LYS A 119 -14.76 2.68 -5.14
CA LYS A 119 -13.57 3.00 -5.93
C LYS A 119 -12.34 3.18 -5.05
N LYS A 120 -11.16 2.98 -5.63
CA LYS A 120 -9.88 3.36 -5.02
C LYS A 120 -9.93 4.79 -4.50
N ALA A 121 -9.42 5.00 -3.29
CA ALA A 121 -9.43 6.26 -2.55
C ALA A 121 -10.82 6.81 -2.15
N GLU A 122 -11.91 6.11 -2.46
CA GLU A 122 -13.24 6.48 -2.03
C GLU A 122 -13.35 6.43 -0.50
N LYS A 123 -13.96 7.45 0.11
CA LYS A 123 -14.16 7.50 1.55
C LYS A 123 -15.26 6.51 1.95
N ILE A 124 -14.87 5.48 2.69
CA ILE A 124 -15.76 4.40 3.14
C ILE A 124 -16.16 4.53 4.61
N GLY A 125 -15.47 5.37 5.36
CA GLY A 125 -15.73 5.59 6.78
C GLY A 125 -14.87 6.68 7.39
N THR A 126 -14.88 6.72 8.72
CA THR A 126 -14.02 7.60 9.52
C THR A 126 -13.39 6.84 10.66
N MET A 127 -12.13 7.17 10.98
CA MET A 127 -11.36 6.57 12.06
C MET A 127 -12.05 6.81 13.41
N GLY A 128 -11.96 5.82 14.31
CA GLY A 128 -12.63 5.86 15.60
C GLY A 128 -11.91 5.04 16.66
N ASN A 129 -12.66 4.67 17.69
CA ASN A 129 -12.19 3.86 18.82
C ASN A 129 -13.29 2.88 19.27
N THR A 130 -13.99 2.26 18.32
CA THR A 130 -15.10 1.35 18.63
C THR A 130 -14.64 -0.10 18.76
N GLY A 131 -15.40 -0.92 19.50
CA GLY A 131 -15.05 -2.33 19.76
C GLY A 131 -13.94 -2.48 20.79
N TYR A 132 -13.12 -3.52 20.63
CA TYR A 132 -11.97 -3.77 21.49
C TYR A 132 -10.76 -2.96 21.03
N SER A 133 -10.75 -1.69 21.43
CA SER A 133 -9.72 -0.72 21.08
C SER A 133 -9.36 0.14 22.30
N THR A 134 -8.09 0.48 22.47
CA THR A 134 -7.58 1.25 23.61
C THR A 134 -7.34 2.72 23.29
N GLY A 135 -7.47 3.13 22.04
CA GLY A 135 -7.27 4.51 21.58
C GLY A 135 -7.69 4.68 20.12
N VAL A 136 -7.77 5.92 19.64
CA VAL A 136 -8.20 6.22 18.27
C VAL A 136 -7.16 5.73 17.27
N HIS A 137 -7.55 4.77 16.43
CA HIS A 137 -6.72 4.25 15.35
C HIS A 137 -7.57 3.54 14.29
N LEU A 138 -6.98 3.31 13.12
CA LEU A 138 -7.44 2.32 12.16
C LEU A 138 -6.66 1.03 12.37
N HIS A 139 -7.36 -0.07 12.61
CA HIS A 139 -6.80 -1.42 12.44
C HIS A 139 -7.11 -1.88 11.01
N PHE A 140 -6.06 -2.06 10.21
CA PHE A 140 -6.15 -2.44 8.80
C PHE A 140 -5.56 -3.83 8.60
N GLU A 141 -6.35 -4.74 8.05
CA GLU A 141 -5.89 -6.08 7.66
C GLU A 141 -5.99 -6.27 6.15
N LEU A 142 -5.15 -7.17 5.64
CA LEU A 142 -5.18 -7.63 4.28
C LEU A 142 -5.19 -9.16 4.28
N HIS A 143 -6.03 -9.75 3.44
CA HIS A 143 -6.18 -11.19 3.31
C HIS A 143 -6.02 -11.59 1.85
N GLU A 144 -5.24 -12.64 1.54
CA GLU A 144 -5.05 -13.14 0.16
C GLU A 144 -6.33 -13.69 -0.48
N LYS A 145 -7.31 -14.03 0.35
CA LYS A 145 -8.62 -14.56 -0.01
C LYS A 145 -9.68 -13.96 0.92
N GLU A 146 -10.83 -14.61 1.03
CA GLU A 146 -11.85 -14.24 2.01
C GLU A 146 -11.29 -14.21 3.45
N TRP A 147 -11.72 -13.21 4.20
CA TRP A 147 -11.54 -13.14 5.63
C TRP A 147 -12.25 -14.31 6.30
N THR A 148 -11.54 -14.96 7.22
CA THR A 148 -12.09 -16.00 8.10
C THR A 148 -12.01 -15.55 9.55
N PHE A 149 -12.83 -16.14 10.42
CA PHE A 149 -12.81 -15.82 11.85
C PHE A 149 -11.44 -16.08 12.49
N GLN A 150 -10.75 -17.12 12.02
CA GLN A 150 -9.40 -17.51 12.42
C GLN A 150 -8.31 -16.65 11.76
N LYS A 151 -8.68 -15.81 10.77
CA LYS A 151 -7.77 -14.94 10.00
C LYS A 151 -6.65 -15.73 9.32
N GLU A 152 -6.98 -16.92 8.82
CA GLU A 152 -6.03 -17.86 8.20
C GLU A 152 -5.38 -17.30 6.93
N ASN A 153 -6.10 -16.42 6.22
CA ASN A 153 -5.64 -15.81 4.98
C ASN A 153 -4.93 -14.46 5.20
N ALA A 154 -4.72 -14.04 6.45
CA ALA A 154 -4.14 -12.74 6.74
C ALA A 154 -2.66 -12.66 6.34
N VAL A 155 -2.30 -11.59 5.64
CA VAL A 155 -0.96 -11.32 5.15
C VAL A 155 -0.49 -9.94 5.58
N ASN A 156 0.84 -9.74 5.59
CA ASN A 156 1.42 -8.45 5.94
C ASN A 156 1.03 -7.37 4.91
N PRO A 157 0.31 -6.29 5.30
CA PRO A 157 -0.04 -5.18 4.40
C PRO A 157 1.15 -4.48 3.73
N GLU A 158 2.34 -4.55 4.32
CA GLU A 158 3.59 -4.02 3.75
C GLU A 158 3.88 -4.55 2.34
N SER A 159 3.41 -5.76 2.03
CA SER A 159 3.52 -6.40 0.72
C SER A 159 2.91 -5.58 -0.42
N LEU A 160 1.86 -4.79 -0.13
CA LEU A 160 1.13 -3.99 -1.11
C LEU A 160 1.30 -2.48 -0.89
N LEU A 161 1.43 -2.04 0.35
CA LEU A 161 1.52 -0.62 0.71
C LEU A 161 2.97 -0.09 0.70
N GLY A 162 3.96 -0.96 0.48
CA GLY A 162 5.38 -0.63 0.62
C GLY A 162 5.85 -0.74 2.07
N LYS A 163 7.13 -0.44 2.31
CA LYS A 163 7.77 -0.62 3.62
C LYS A 163 7.05 0.17 4.72
N ILE A 164 6.69 -0.50 5.81
CA ILE A 164 5.95 0.05 6.96
C ILE A 164 6.74 -0.21 8.24
N GLU A 165 7.04 0.85 8.97
CA GLU A 165 7.75 0.81 10.25
C GLU A 165 6.95 1.54 11.34
N VAL A 166 7.06 1.08 12.59
CA VAL A 166 6.46 1.77 13.74
C VAL A 166 7.07 3.17 13.87
N GLY A 167 6.22 4.17 14.10
CA GLY A 167 6.58 5.59 14.15
C GLY A 167 6.58 6.28 12.79
N GLN A 168 6.39 5.55 11.69
CA GLN A 168 6.29 6.14 10.36
C GLN A 168 4.97 6.88 10.17
N ASN A 169 5.03 8.08 9.61
CA ASN A 169 3.84 8.83 9.21
C ASN A 169 3.37 8.37 7.82
N MET A 170 2.12 7.92 7.73
CA MET A 170 1.47 7.45 6.51
C MET A 170 1.35 8.56 5.45
N ALA A 171 1.15 9.82 5.87
CA ALA A 171 1.17 10.96 4.94
C ALA A 171 2.56 11.20 4.31
N ALA A 172 3.61 10.65 4.93
CA ALA A 172 4.99 10.74 4.48
C ALA A 172 5.48 9.45 3.82
N ILE A 173 4.62 8.46 3.54
CA ILE A 173 4.98 7.34 2.67
C ILE A 173 5.03 7.88 1.25
N PRO A 174 6.21 8.05 0.63
CA PRO A 174 6.24 8.07 -0.81
C PRO A 174 5.68 6.71 -1.21
N VAL A 175 4.51 6.67 -1.83
CA VAL A 175 4.01 5.44 -2.43
C VAL A 175 4.97 5.15 -3.58
N THR A 176 6.10 4.51 -3.25
CA THR A 176 7.17 4.24 -4.19
C THR A 176 6.59 3.25 -5.20
N LYS A 177 6.65 3.64 -6.48
CA LYS A 177 6.41 2.80 -7.66
C LYS A 177 6.36 1.30 -7.32
N PRO A 178 5.27 0.55 -7.61
CA PRO A 178 5.50 -0.78 -8.12
C PRO A 178 6.42 -0.61 -9.32
N LYS A 179 7.60 -1.22 -9.29
CA LYS A 179 8.48 -1.29 -10.46
C LYS A 179 7.61 -1.76 -11.63
N SER A 180 7.36 -0.90 -12.61
CA SER A 180 6.57 -1.27 -13.77
C SER A 180 7.25 -2.48 -14.41
N ILE A 181 6.51 -3.59 -14.54
CA ILE A 181 6.98 -4.79 -15.24
C ILE A 181 6.94 -4.58 -16.76
N ILE A 182 6.55 -3.40 -17.24
CA ILE A 182 6.48 -3.09 -18.66
C ILE A 182 7.19 -1.74 -18.89
N GLU A 183 8.06 -1.72 -19.90
CA GLU A 183 8.93 -0.62 -20.34
C GLU A 183 10.28 -0.42 -19.64
N ALA A 184 11.22 -1.33 -19.93
CA ALA A 184 12.54 -0.90 -20.39
C ALA A 184 13.16 -2.01 -21.23
N GLY A 185 13.34 -1.76 -22.54
CA GLY A 185 14.36 -2.42 -23.36
C GLY A 185 15.76 -2.03 -22.89
N GLY A 186 16.08 -2.34 -21.63
CA GLY A 186 17.37 -2.15 -20.99
C GLY A 186 17.96 -3.51 -20.65
N LYS A 187 19.19 -3.73 -21.10
CA LYS A 187 19.99 -4.96 -20.96
C LYS A 187 20.02 -5.49 -19.50
N PRO A 188 20.19 -6.82 -19.33
CA PRO A 188 20.02 -7.50 -18.05
C PRO A 188 21.07 -7.05 -17.03
N HIS A 189 20.63 -6.73 -15.81
CA HIS A 189 21.54 -6.61 -14.68
C HIS A 189 21.88 -8.01 -14.17
N ASN A 190 23.19 -8.24 -14.04
CA ASN A 190 23.92 -9.49 -13.82
C ASN A 190 23.27 -10.57 -12.95
N ALA A 191 23.52 -11.80 -13.44
CA ALA A 191 23.37 -13.09 -12.79
C ALA A 191 24.06 -13.14 -11.42
N GLY A 192 23.28 -13.44 -10.39
CA GLY A 192 23.76 -14.06 -9.15
C GLY A 192 23.35 -15.51 -9.17
N ASN A 193 24.31 -16.42 -9.17
CA ASN A 193 24.09 -17.86 -9.07
C ASN A 193 23.49 -18.14 -7.67
N GLY A 194 22.22 -18.56 -7.57
CA GLY A 194 21.51 -18.53 -6.29
C GLY A 194 20.57 -19.71 -6.10
N ILE A 195 21.00 -20.69 -5.31
CA ILE A 195 20.07 -21.62 -4.66
C ILE A 195 19.72 -20.98 -3.31
N HIS A 196 18.44 -20.76 -3.06
CA HIS A 196 17.93 -20.34 -1.75
C HIS A 196 17.52 -21.58 -0.96
N ILE A 197 18.02 -21.71 0.28
CA ILE A 197 17.59 -22.76 1.20
C ILE A 197 16.53 -22.17 2.12
N VAL A 198 15.31 -22.68 2.01
CA VAL A 198 14.15 -22.23 2.78
C VAL A 198 14.45 -22.36 4.28
N SER A 199 14.35 -21.24 4.99
CA SER A 199 14.47 -21.18 6.45
C SER A 199 13.08 -21.31 7.09
N SER A 200 13.06 -21.68 8.38
CA SER A 200 11.80 -21.74 9.13
C SER A 200 11.12 -20.36 9.15
N GLY A 201 9.86 -20.31 8.71
CA GLY A 201 9.06 -19.08 8.65
C GLY A 201 9.16 -18.28 7.35
N GLU A 202 9.93 -18.72 6.36
CA GLU A 202 9.94 -18.09 5.03
C GLU A 202 8.74 -18.53 4.18
N THR A 203 8.29 -17.64 3.29
CA THR A 203 7.24 -17.90 2.30
C THR A 203 7.80 -17.79 0.90
N LEU A 204 7.17 -18.45 -0.09
CA LEU A 204 7.55 -18.32 -1.50
C LEU A 204 7.58 -16.87 -1.95
N TRP A 205 6.63 -16.07 -1.46
CA TRP A 205 6.59 -14.65 -1.75
C TRP A 205 7.77 -13.88 -1.16
N GLY A 206 8.12 -14.11 0.12
CA GLY A 206 9.27 -13.45 0.73
C GLY A 206 10.58 -13.81 0.03
N ILE A 207 10.72 -15.06 -0.40
CA ILE A 207 11.88 -15.54 -1.16
C ILE A 207 11.89 -14.94 -2.56
N ALA A 208 10.76 -14.95 -3.27
CA ALA A 208 10.65 -14.39 -4.61
C ALA A 208 10.96 -12.89 -4.60
N GLN A 209 10.36 -12.13 -3.69
CA GLN A 209 10.58 -10.69 -3.55
C GLN A 209 12.04 -10.36 -3.23
N LYS A 210 12.65 -11.07 -2.28
CA LYS A 210 14.07 -10.91 -1.91
C LYS A 210 15.01 -11.13 -3.10
N ASN A 211 14.62 -11.99 -4.04
CA ASN A 211 15.42 -12.35 -5.20
C ASN A 211 14.92 -11.69 -6.51
N GLY A 212 14.00 -10.73 -6.42
CA GLY A 212 13.51 -10.00 -7.59
C GLY A 212 12.69 -10.84 -8.58
N LEU A 213 12.10 -11.95 -8.12
CA LEU A 213 11.21 -12.82 -8.87
C LEU A 213 9.75 -12.56 -8.45
N SER A 214 8.80 -12.84 -9.35
CA SER A 214 7.42 -13.07 -8.95
C SER A 214 7.27 -14.47 -8.34
N VAL A 215 6.25 -14.67 -7.50
CA VAL A 215 5.91 -16.00 -6.95
C VAL A 215 5.72 -17.01 -8.07
N LYS A 216 5.06 -16.59 -9.16
CA LYS A 216 4.87 -17.42 -10.35
C LYS A 216 6.21 -17.79 -11.00
N GLN A 217 7.13 -16.85 -11.19
CA GLN A 217 8.46 -17.15 -11.74
C GLN A 217 9.26 -18.09 -10.83
N LEU A 218 9.14 -17.95 -9.50
CA LEU A 218 9.81 -18.84 -8.56
C LEU A 218 9.20 -20.26 -8.59
N ILE A 219 7.88 -20.37 -8.71
CA ILE A 219 7.15 -21.63 -8.90
C ILE A 219 7.56 -22.29 -10.21
N ASP A 220 7.47 -21.55 -11.33
CA ASP A 220 7.76 -22.05 -12.68
C ASP A 220 9.24 -22.49 -12.79
N LEU A 221 10.17 -21.77 -12.14
CA LEU A 221 11.60 -22.09 -12.11
C LEU A 221 11.92 -23.36 -11.30
N ASN A 222 11.08 -23.71 -10.33
CA ASN A 222 11.30 -24.84 -9.43
C ASN A 222 10.29 -25.98 -9.61
N GLU A 223 9.47 -25.90 -10.67
CA GLU A 223 8.40 -26.85 -10.98
C GLU A 223 7.53 -27.18 -9.75
N LEU A 224 7.21 -26.17 -8.93
CA LEU A 224 6.42 -26.38 -7.72
C LEU A 224 4.95 -26.60 -8.09
N GLU A 225 4.35 -27.69 -7.60
CA GLU A 225 2.94 -27.99 -7.83
C GLU A 225 2.00 -27.14 -6.95
N ASP A 226 2.51 -26.60 -5.84
CA ASP A 226 1.76 -25.77 -4.90
C ASP A 226 2.60 -24.61 -4.33
N THR A 227 1.97 -23.80 -3.47
CA THR A 227 2.61 -22.66 -2.83
C THR A 227 3.31 -23.01 -1.50
N ILE A 228 3.33 -24.29 -1.11
CA ILE A 228 3.82 -24.73 0.18
C ILE A 228 5.31 -25.06 0.06
N ILE A 229 6.12 -24.42 0.90
CA ILE A 229 7.55 -24.70 1.02
C ILE A 229 7.92 -25.15 2.41
N ARG A 230 8.95 -26.00 2.50
CA ARG A 230 9.41 -26.60 3.75
C ARG A 230 10.80 -26.11 4.13
N PRO A 231 11.10 -25.89 5.42
CA PRO A 231 12.46 -25.58 5.85
C PRO A 231 13.46 -26.64 5.34
N GLY A 232 14.58 -26.19 4.79
CA GLY A 232 15.59 -27.02 4.14
C GLY A 232 15.35 -27.30 2.65
N GLN A 233 14.19 -26.95 2.11
CA GLN A 233 13.92 -27.04 0.67
C GLN A 233 14.84 -26.08 -0.10
N LYS A 234 15.38 -26.55 -1.23
CA LYS A 234 16.22 -25.76 -2.11
C LYS A 234 15.36 -25.19 -3.22
N LEU A 235 15.45 -23.89 -3.44
CA LEU A 235 14.78 -23.19 -4.53
C LEU A 235 15.82 -22.51 -5.40
N GLU A 236 15.78 -22.75 -6.70
CA GLU A 236 16.46 -21.96 -7.70
C GLU A 236 15.84 -20.56 -7.74
N ILE A 237 16.68 -19.54 -7.58
CA ILE A 237 16.27 -18.13 -7.64
C ILE A 237 16.96 -17.36 -8.77
N SER A 238 17.67 -18.07 -9.65
CA SER A 238 18.40 -17.49 -10.77
C SER A 238 17.56 -17.55 -12.04
N TRP A 239 17.22 -16.39 -12.60
CA TRP A 239 16.57 -16.29 -13.90
C TRP A 239 17.56 -15.72 -14.92
N GLY A 240 18.08 -16.59 -15.79
CA GLY A 240 18.99 -16.21 -16.88
C GLY A 240 18.26 -15.78 -18.15
N ALA A 241 18.81 -14.80 -18.86
CA ALA A 241 18.30 -14.30 -20.14
C ALA A 241 18.28 -15.34 -21.29
N GLU A 242 18.74 -16.57 -21.09
CA GLU A 242 18.79 -17.61 -22.13
C GLU A 242 17.54 -18.50 -22.21
N THR A 243 16.72 -18.61 -21.16
CA THR A 243 15.52 -19.45 -21.18
C THR A 243 14.33 -18.81 -21.88
N ALA A 244 14.26 -17.48 -21.94
CA ALA A 244 13.19 -16.76 -22.65
C ALA A 244 13.17 -17.04 -24.17
N THR A 245 14.30 -17.47 -24.76
CA THR A 245 14.37 -17.81 -26.19
C THR A 245 13.97 -19.27 -26.48
N ASN A 246 14.06 -20.16 -25.49
CA ASN A 246 13.75 -21.58 -25.70
C ASN A 246 12.28 -21.91 -25.43
N VAL A 247 11.63 -21.21 -24.48
CA VAL A 247 10.18 -21.40 -24.22
C VAL A 247 9.32 -20.82 -25.36
N MET A 248 9.80 -19.79 -26.06
CA MET A 248 9.15 -19.22 -27.25
C MET A 248 9.37 -20.01 -28.55
N ARG A 249 10.29 -21.00 -28.57
CA ARG A 249 10.51 -21.86 -29.74
C ARG A 249 9.73 -23.17 -29.69
N ILE A 250 9.43 -23.68 -28.49
CA ILE A 250 8.75 -24.98 -28.33
C ILE A 250 7.22 -24.84 -28.53
N SER A 251 6.66 -23.63 -28.40
CA SER A 251 5.23 -23.36 -28.63
C SER A 251 4.86 -23.02 -30.08
N SER A 252 5.83 -22.95 -31.00
CA SER A 252 5.59 -22.67 -32.43
C SER A 252 5.89 -23.84 -33.37
N THR A 253 6.14 -25.05 -32.84
CA THR A 253 6.26 -26.27 -33.65
C THR A 253 5.47 -27.39 -32.98
N ASN A 254 4.17 -27.43 -33.25
CA ASN A 254 3.33 -28.63 -33.30
C ASN A 254 2.02 -28.23 -33.99
N GLU A 255 2.14 -27.94 -35.29
CA GLU A 255 1.15 -28.35 -36.30
C GLU A 255 1.73 -29.56 -37.04
#